data_AF-A0A1W1H8I0-F1
#
_entry.id   AF-A0A1W1H8I0-F1
#
_cell.length_a   1.000
_cell.length_b   1.000
_cell.length_c   1.000
_cell.angle_alpha   90.00
_cell.angle_beta   90.00
_cell.angle_gamma   90.00
#
_symmetry.space_group_name_H-M   'P 1'
#
loop_
_entity.id
_entity.type
_entity.pdbx_description
1 polymer ?
#
loop_
_entity_poly.entity_id
_entity_poly.type
_entity_poly.pdbx_seq_one_letter_code
_entity_poly.pdbx_strand_id
1 'polypeptide(L)'
;MVNIEKHILHWKNGAEEDFEVSEHLIKSGKIRHGLFFLHLTLEKILKAHVCRNSGDIAPRMHNLVRLAELSEISFLEEHTVFFCGNESAQYRRSLS
;
A
#
# COMPACT_ATOMS: atom_id res chain seq x y z
N MET A 1 27.42 -1.56 1.88
CA MET A 1 26.32 -0.94 2.65
C MET A 1 25.16 -0.72 1.71
N VAL A 2 23.97 -1.16 2.07
CA VAL A 2 22.75 -0.89 1.31
C VAL A 2 22.47 0.62 1.38
N ASN A 3 22.28 1.27 0.24
CA ASN A 3 21.92 2.69 0.21
C ASN A 3 20.39 2.80 0.30
N ILE A 4 19.90 2.93 1.53
CA ILE A 4 18.47 2.96 1.85
C ILE A 4 17.78 4.16 1.16
N GLU A 5 18.46 5.31 1.05
CA GLU A 5 17.91 6.49 0.38
C GLU A 5 17.63 6.23 -1.11
N LYS A 6 18.52 5.51 -1.80
CA LYS A 6 18.27 5.09 -3.19
C LYS A 6 17.06 4.16 -3.30
N HIS A 7 16.86 3.27 -2.32
CA HIS A 7 15.68 2.40 -2.30
C HIS A 7 14.39 3.18 -2.00
N ILE A 8 14.42 4.13 -1.06
CA ILE A 8 13.30 5.02 -0.79
C ILE A 8 12.94 5.82 -2.05
N LEU A 9 13.93 6.40 -2.73
CA LEU A 9 13.73 7.17 -3.94
C LEU A 9 13.17 6.31 -5.08
N HIS A 10 13.67 5.08 -5.24
CA HIS A 10 13.15 4.14 -6.23
C HIS A 10 11.66 3.86 -6.00
N TRP A 11 11.26 3.56 -4.76
CA TRP A 11 9.86 3.31 -4.43
C TRP A 11 8.99 4.55 -4.60
N LYS A 12 9.49 5.72 -4.19
CA LYS A 12 8.80 7.00 -4.35
C LYS A 12 8.54 7.32 -5.82
N ASN A 13 9.56 7.26 -6.66
CA ASN A 13 9.44 7.58 -8.09
C ASN A 13 8.47 6.60 -8.77
N GLY A 14 8.59 5.30 -8.49
CA GLY A 14 7.67 4.31 -9.04
C GLY A 14 6.22 4.47 -8.55
N ALA A 15 6.01 5.04 -7.34
CA ALA A 15 4.66 5.33 -6.84
C ALA A 15 4.05 6.54 -7.55
N GLU A 16 4.86 7.57 -7.82
CA GLU A 16 4.45 8.78 -8.52
C GLU A 16 4.03 8.48 -9.97
N GLU A 17 4.81 7.65 -10.67
CA GLU A 17 4.47 7.16 -12.02
C GLU A 17 3.15 6.37 -12.03
N ASP A 18 2.97 5.41 -11.10
CA ASP A 18 1.73 4.64 -11.01
C ASP A 18 0.53 5.53 -10.67
N PHE A 19 0.74 6.57 -9.86
CA PHE A 19 -0.32 7.48 -9.45
C PHE A 19 -0.82 8.29 -10.64
N GLU A 20 0.10 8.84 -11.44
CA GLU A 20 -0.24 9.57 -12.66
C GLU A 20 -1.04 8.70 -13.64
N VAL A 21 -0.61 7.44 -13.85
CA VAL A 21 -1.33 6.46 -14.67
C VAL A 21 -2.72 6.18 -14.10
N SER A 22 -2.82 6.02 -12.77
CA SER A 22 -4.09 5.78 -12.09
C SER A 22 -5.09 6.92 -12.32
N GLU A 23 -4.64 8.17 -12.19
CA GLU A 23 -5.46 9.35 -12.43
C GLU A 23 -5.96 9.40 -13.87
N HIS A 24 -5.09 9.13 -14.84
CA HIS A 24 -5.45 9.13 -16.25
C HIS A 24 -6.49 8.05 -16.60
N LEU A 25 -6.35 6.87 -16.00
CA LEU A 25 -7.29 5.76 -16.19
C LEU A 25 -8.65 6.03 -15.55
N ILE A 26 -8.68 6.61 -14.35
CA ILE A 26 -9.92 7.00 -13.68
C ILE A 26 -10.64 8.08 -14.49
N LYS A 27 -9.92 9.14 -14.90
CA LYS A 27 -10.47 10.23 -15.72
C LYS A 27 -10.99 9.76 -17.08
N SER A 28 -10.36 8.75 -17.68
CA SER A 28 -10.80 8.15 -18.95
C SER A 28 -11.94 7.12 -18.82
N GLY A 29 -12.52 6.96 -17.63
CA GLY A 29 -13.63 6.03 -17.37
C GLY A 29 -13.20 4.57 -17.18
N LYS A 30 -11.90 4.26 -17.24
CA LYS A 30 -11.35 2.92 -16.97
C LYS A 30 -11.12 2.70 -15.48
N ILE A 31 -12.15 2.95 -14.67
CA ILE A 31 -12.08 3.03 -13.20
C ILE A 31 -11.41 1.81 -12.58
N ARG A 32 -11.77 0.58 -12.99
CA ARG A 32 -11.17 -0.65 -12.43
C ARG A 32 -9.65 -0.74 -12.62
N HIS A 33 -9.16 -0.35 -13.80
CA HIS A 33 -7.71 -0.33 -14.07
C HIS A 33 -7.04 0.79 -13.29
N GLY A 34 -7.68 1.96 -13.21
CA GLY A 34 -7.20 3.05 -12.37
C GLY A 34 -7.06 2.67 -10.91
N LEU A 35 -8.06 1.98 -10.34
CA LEU A 35 -8.00 1.46 -8.97
C LEU A 35 -6.89 0.42 -8.77
N PHE A 36 -6.61 -0.41 -9.78
CA PHE A 36 -5.48 -1.35 -9.73
C PHE A 36 -4.13 -0.62 -9.66
N PHE A 37 -3.92 0.41 -10.49
CA PHE A 37 -2.70 1.21 -10.41
C PHE A 37 -2.61 2.00 -9.11
N LEU A 38 -3.73 2.54 -8.61
CA LEU A 38 -3.77 3.22 -7.33
C LEU A 38 -3.40 2.30 -6.16
N HIS A 39 -3.79 1.02 -6.22
CA HIS A 39 -3.35 0.01 -5.26
C HIS A 39 -1.83 -0.21 -5.31
N LEU A 40 -1.23 -0.27 -6.51
CA LEU A 40 0.23 -0.39 -6.67
C LEU A 40 0.98 0.85 -6.15
N THR A 41 0.47 2.05 -6.43
CA THR A 41 0.98 3.31 -5.84
C THR A 41 1.07 3.19 -4.32
N LEU A 42 0.00 2.74 -3.69
CA LEU A 42 -0.08 2.62 -2.23
C LEU A 42 0.89 1.58 -1.68
N GLU A 43 1.06 0.45 -2.38
CA GLU A 43 2.05 -0.56 -2.04
C GLU A 43 3.48 0.02 -2.05
N LYS A 44 3.82 0.76 -3.10
CA LYS A 44 5.14 1.38 -3.26
C LYS A 44 5.40 2.45 -2.20
N ILE A 45 4.40 3.28 -1.88
CA ILE A 45 4.48 4.27 -0.79
C ILE A 45 4.78 3.57 0.54
N LEU A 46 4.00 2.53 0.89
CA LEU A 46 4.23 1.79 2.12
C LEU A 46 5.62 1.17 2.17
N LYS A 47 6.11 0.58 1.07
CA LYS A 47 7.47 0.05 0.97
C LYS A 47 8.54 1.13 1.19
N ALA A 48 8.35 2.33 0.67
CA ALA A 48 9.25 3.46 0.94
C ALA A 48 9.28 3.81 2.44
N HIS A 49 8.13 3.81 3.11
CA HIS A 49 8.04 4.04 4.55
C HIS A 49 8.66 2.91 5.38
N VAL A 50 8.45 1.64 5.01
CA VAL A 50 9.13 0.50 5.63
C VAL A 50 10.65 0.64 5.51
N CYS A 51 11.17 0.98 4.33
CA CYS A 51 12.61 1.22 4.13
C CYS A 51 13.13 2.32 5.06
N ARG A 52 12.36 3.41 5.19
CA ARG A 52 12.72 4.55 6.04
C ARG A 52 12.73 4.19 7.53
N ASN A 53 11.76 3.40 7.96
CA ASN A 53 11.60 3.05 9.38
C ASN A 53 12.56 1.93 9.82
N SER A 54 12.63 0.86 9.04
CA SER A 54 13.49 -0.30 9.36
C SER A 54 14.98 -0.06 9.11
N GLY A 55 15.33 0.92 8.26
CA GLY A 55 16.69 1.09 7.79
C GLY A 55 17.19 -0.09 6.94
N ASP A 56 16.29 -0.91 6.41
CA ASP A 56 16.60 -2.06 5.57
C ASP A 56 15.69 -2.11 4.34
N ILE A 57 15.94 -3.04 3.43
CA ILE A 57 15.18 -3.19 2.20
C ILE A 57 13.77 -3.70 2.53
N ALA A 58 12.75 -3.00 2.05
CA ALA A 58 11.37 -3.42 2.20
C ALA A 58 11.16 -4.86 1.69
N PRO A 59 10.44 -5.70 2.44
CA PRO A 59 10.22 -7.09 2.07
C PRO A 59 9.38 -7.18 0.78
N ARG A 60 9.67 -8.20 -0.06
CA ARG A 60 8.94 -8.48 -1.30
C ARG A 60 7.59 -9.12 -1.02
N MET A 61 6.68 -8.30 -0.52
CA MET A 61 5.32 -8.70 -0.16
C MET A 61 4.33 -7.65 -0.68
N HIS A 62 3.14 -8.13 -1.01
CA HIS A 62 2.05 -7.35 -1.61
C HIS A 62 0.89 -7.12 -0.63
N ASN A 63 1.00 -7.62 0.61
CA ASN A 63 -0.04 -7.44 1.62
C ASN A 63 0.08 -6.04 2.23
N LEU A 64 -0.83 -5.14 1.83
CA LEU A 64 -0.89 -3.75 2.29
C LEU A 64 -1.09 -3.63 3.81
N VAL A 65 -1.86 -4.52 4.43
CA VAL A 65 -2.05 -4.52 5.91
C VAL A 65 -0.73 -4.78 6.60
N ARG A 66 0.01 -5.79 6.13
CA ARG A 66 1.29 -6.13 6.74
C ARG A 66 2.37 -5.08 6.46
N LEU A 67 2.36 -4.46 5.28
CA LEU A 67 3.25 -3.33 4.98
C LEU A 67 2.91 -2.10 5.83
N ALA A 68 1.63 -1.83 6.08
CA ALA A 68 1.15 -0.80 6.98
C ALA A 68 1.67 -1.01 8.41
N GLU A 69 1.50 -2.20 8.97
CA GLU A 69 2.06 -2.58 10.28
C GLU A 69 3.57 -2.34 10.37
N LEU A 70 4.32 -2.76 9.34
CA LEU A 70 5.78 -2.62 9.29
C LEU A 70 6.26 -1.19 9.08
N SER A 71 5.40 -0.32 8.52
CA SER A 71 5.73 1.08 8.29
C SER A 71 5.58 1.96 9.54
N GLU A 72 5.08 1.40 10.65
CA GLU A 72 4.71 2.12 11.88
C GLU A 72 3.73 3.30 11.65
N ILE A 73 3.10 3.34 10.48
CA ILE A 73 2.02 4.29 10.20
C ILE A 73 0.78 3.75 10.92
N SER A 74 0.33 4.47 11.94
CA SER A 74 -0.94 4.19 12.59
C SER A 74 -2.08 4.54 11.63
N PHE A 75 -2.64 3.53 10.96
CA PHE A 75 -3.88 3.68 10.22
C PHE A 75 -5.05 3.74 11.20
N LEU A 76 -5.98 4.67 10.98
CA LEU A 76 -7.27 4.67 11.68
C LEU A 76 -8.03 3.38 11.35
N GLU A 77 -8.68 2.79 12.34
CA GLU A 77 -9.30 1.45 12.30
C GLU A 77 -10.29 1.31 11.11
N GLU A 78 -10.98 2.39 10.73
CA GLU A 78 -11.88 2.45 9.56
C GLU A 78 -11.20 2.17 8.21
N HIS A 79 -9.89 2.39 8.09
CA HIS A 79 -9.14 2.17 6.84
C HIS A 79 -8.70 0.72 6.65
N THR A 80 -8.66 -0.09 7.71
CA THR A 80 -8.25 -1.50 7.65
C THR A 80 -9.27 -2.39 6.92
N VAL A 81 -10.55 -2.00 6.96
CA VAL A 81 -11.67 -2.72 6.31
C VAL A 81 -11.54 -2.72 4.77
N PHE A 82 -10.98 -1.65 4.19
CA PHE A 82 -10.75 -1.57 2.75
C PHE A 82 -9.62 -2.48 2.27
N PHE A 83 -8.59 -2.70 3.10
CA PHE A 83 -7.45 -3.55 2.75
C PHE A 83 -7.72 -5.04 2.94
N CYS A 84 -8.59 -5.41 3.87
CA CYS A 84 -8.83 -6.81 4.25
C CYS A 84 -9.89 -7.51 3.39
N GLY A 85 -10.47 -6.85 2.38
CA GLY A 85 -11.39 -7.51 1.45
C GLY A 85 -12.49 -8.33 2.13
N ASN A 86 -13.38 -7.69 2.87
CA ASN A 86 -14.71 -8.24 3.20
C ASN A 86 -14.77 -9.63 3.89
N GLU A 87 -13.78 -10.03 4.71
CA GLU A 87 -13.85 -11.27 5.51
C GLU A 87 -14.31 -11.08 6.98
N SER A 88 -14.70 -9.86 7.39
CA SER A 88 -15.13 -9.63 8.79
C SER A 88 -16.60 -9.95 9.08
N ALA A 89 -17.36 -10.47 8.11
CA ALA A 89 -18.74 -10.93 8.34
C ALA A 89 -18.82 -12.25 9.15
N GLN A 90 -17.72 -12.99 9.33
CA GLN A 90 -17.75 -14.27 10.06
C GLN A 90 -17.40 -14.16 11.55
N TYR A 91 -16.76 -13.07 12.01
CA TYR A 91 -16.27 -13.00 13.39
C TYR A 91 -17.34 -12.58 14.43
N ARG A 92 -18.51 -12.08 14.01
CA ARG A 92 -19.59 -11.66 14.94
C ARG A 92 -20.63 -12.75 15.24
N ARG A 93 -20.45 -13.99 14.78
CA ARG A 93 -21.40 -15.09 15.04
C ARG A 93 -20.94 -16.13 16.07
N SER A 94 -19.74 -16.03 16.62
CA SER A 94 -19.25 -16.95 17.67
C SER A 94 -19.33 -16.39 19.09
N LEU A 95 -19.91 -15.20 19.27
CA LEU A 95 -20.18 -14.59 20.57
C LEU A 95 -21.67 -14.21 20.67
N SER A 96 -22.54 -15.22 20.60
CA SER A 96 -23.88 -15.21 21.21
C SER A 96 -24.23 -16.61 21.67
#